data_AF-A0AAW6KMA8-F1
#
_entry.id   AF-A0AAW6KMA8-F1
#
_cell.length_a   1.000
_cell.length_b   1.000
_cell.length_c   1.000
_cell.angle_alpha   90.00
_cell.angle_beta   90.00
_cell.angle_gamma   90.00
#
_symmetry.space_group_name_H-M   'P 1'
#
loop_
_entity.id
_entity.type
_entity.pdbx_description
1 polymer ?
#
loop_
_entity_poly.entity_id
_entity_poly.type
_entity_poly.pdbx_seq_one_letter_code
_entity_poly.pdbx_strand_id
1 'polypeptide(L)'
;MTNEVKTFSYEQLDENTAKFLRNKENKMREIVGKAYTDLGRELKEARDRLAGSNQYDGMFDKWCSTIGLKKDLVYRLINRFELIANCEDQKLLEDLPVSLTYEIARPSAESTEPKRQAKQAVLNGEVKTLKEYRELLAEKEAAEAALKQAEREADILRDKLERVEEAEPEIRTEYVEVKTPDPELVAENERYKELFGDISMYEGRTTRVTNGDAITYTVYEFSEDVRKFVEKYGHLTHFSREFSEMIDEGKEEYRKAIHAMQTLMRSIQGAMDEKEPIIING
;
A
#
# COMPACT_ATOMS: atom_id res chain seq x y z
N MET A 1 -8.59 23.98 29.93
CA MET A 1 -7.76 24.93 30.70
C MET A 1 -6.35 24.38 30.70
N THR A 2 -5.49 24.90 29.81
CA THR A 2 -4.05 24.63 29.81
C THR A 2 -3.48 25.27 31.06
N ASN A 3 -3.21 24.47 32.10
CA ASN A 3 -2.37 24.91 33.21
C ASN A 3 -0.96 25.05 32.66
N GLU A 4 -0.66 26.21 32.07
CA GLU A 4 0.72 26.65 31.89
C GLU A 4 1.35 26.72 33.27
N VAL A 5 2.14 25.70 33.59
CA VAL A 5 3.00 25.72 34.76
C VAL A 5 3.96 26.88 34.53
N LYS A 6 3.72 28.02 35.19
CA LYS A 6 4.65 29.15 35.20
C LYS A 6 6.01 28.60 35.63
N THR A 7 6.93 28.53 34.67
CA THR A 7 8.29 28.08 34.95
C THR A 7 8.98 29.19 35.72
N PHE A 8 9.55 28.87 36.88
CA PHE A 8 10.32 29.84 37.65
C PHE A 8 11.51 30.31 36.80
N SER A 9 11.61 31.61 36.55
CA SER A 9 12.77 32.15 35.84
C SER A 9 13.97 32.11 36.78
N TYR A 10 15.02 31.43 36.34
CA TYR A 10 16.30 31.36 37.06
C TYR A 10 17.24 32.50 36.69
N GLU A 11 16.98 33.22 35.60
CA GLU A 11 17.82 34.30 35.08
C GLU A 11 17.85 35.53 35.98
N GLN A 12 16.85 35.67 36.85
CA GLN A 12 16.77 36.71 37.87
C GLN A 12 17.65 36.43 39.11
N LEU A 13 18.37 35.31 39.16
CA LEU A 13 19.21 34.91 40.28
C LEU A 13 20.68 34.86 39.87
N ASP A 14 21.58 35.01 40.84
CA ASP A 14 22.99 34.68 40.64
C ASP A 14 23.19 33.17 40.45
N GLU A 15 24.31 32.80 39.82
CA GLU A 15 24.60 31.40 39.46
C GLU A 15 24.59 30.46 40.67
N ASN A 16 25.10 30.90 41.82
CA ASN A 16 25.16 30.06 43.02
C ASN A 16 23.76 29.79 43.59
N THR A 17 22.93 30.83 43.68
CA THR A 17 21.54 30.70 44.15
C THR A 17 20.69 29.87 43.18
N ALA A 18 20.83 30.10 41.87
CA ALA A 18 20.14 29.31 40.85
C ALA A 18 20.50 27.82 40.95
N LYS A 19 21.80 27.50 41.08
CA LYS A 19 22.29 26.13 41.25
C LYS A 19 21.79 25.50 42.56
N PHE A 20 21.79 26.24 43.65
CA PHE A 20 21.27 25.78 44.94
C PHE A 20 19.79 25.39 44.85
N LEU A 21 18.94 26.25 44.26
CA LEU A 21 17.52 25.97 44.10
C LEU A 21 17.26 24.75 43.21
N ARG A 22 17.97 24.63 42.07
CA ARG A 22 17.88 23.43 41.21
C ARG A 22 18.24 22.16 41.96
N ASN A 23 19.27 22.19 42.80
CA ASN A 23 19.62 21.04 43.65
C ASN A 23 18.52 20.71 44.66
N LYS A 24 17.87 21.71 45.26
CA LYS A 24 16.73 21.49 46.16
C LYS A 24 15.53 20.90 45.42
N GLU A 25 15.20 21.40 44.23
CA GLU A 25 14.13 20.85 43.39
C GLU A 25 14.38 19.39 43.01
N ASN A 26 15.60 19.05 42.60
CA ASN A 26 15.97 17.67 42.29
C ASN A 26 15.84 16.78 43.52
N LYS A 27 16.31 17.22 44.69
CA LYS A 27 16.18 16.45 45.93
C LYS A 27 14.72 16.24 46.34
N MET A 28 13.88 17.28 46.20
CA MET A 28 12.45 17.17 46.47
C MET A 28 11.80 16.15 45.51
N ARG A 29 12.19 16.14 44.24
CA ARG A 29 11.70 15.17 43.25
C ARG A 29 12.09 13.74 43.64
N GLU A 30 13.34 13.50 44.02
CA GLU A 30 13.79 12.18 44.50
C GLU A 30 12.97 11.72 45.72
N ILE A 31 12.78 12.61 46.71
CA ILE A 31 12.00 12.30 47.92
C ILE A 31 10.57 11.91 47.56
N VAL A 32 9.89 12.71 46.74
CA VAL A 32 8.51 12.46 46.33
C VAL A 32 8.42 11.19 45.47
N GLY A 33 9.35 11.00 44.53
CA GLY A 33 9.41 9.83 43.65
C GLY A 33 9.49 8.54 44.44
N LYS A 34 10.42 8.47 45.41
CA LYS A 34 10.57 7.32 46.30
C LYS A 34 9.34 7.11 47.20
N ALA A 35 8.84 8.18 47.82
CA ALA A 35 7.64 8.10 48.67
C ALA A 35 6.43 7.55 47.90
N TYR A 36 6.27 7.92 46.63
CA TYR A 36 5.21 7.39 45.78
C TYR A 36 5.44 5.95 45.34
N THR A 37 6.70 5.53 45.13
CA THR A 37 7.02 4.10 44.92
C THR A 37 6.65 3.29 46.16
N ASP A 38 7.04 3.75 47.34
CA ASP A 38 6.76 3.09 48.62
C ASP A 38 5.24 2.99 48.87
N LEU A 39 4.49 4.08 48.68
CA LEU A 39 3.02 4.05 48.78
C LEU A 39 2.39 3.06 47.79
N GLY A 40 2.88 3.02 46.55
CA GLY A 40 2.41 2.08 45.54
C GLY A 40 2.62 0.63 45.95
N ARG A 41 3.76 0.31 46.58
CA ARG A 41 4.05 -1.03 47.14
C ARG A 41 3.04 -1.42 48.22
N GLU A 42 2.86 -0.58 49.24
CA GLU A 42 1.93 -0.89 50.35
C GLU A 42 0.49 -1.07 49.84
N LEU A 43 0.06 -0.24 48.89
CA LEU A 43 -1.26 -0.34 48.27
C LEU A 43 -1.41 -1.63 47.45
N LYS A 44 -0.36 -2.03 46.72
CA LYS A 44 -0.34 -3.26 45.93
C LYS A 44 -0.43 -4.49 46.84
N GLU A 45 0.34 -4.52 47.93
CA GLU A 45 0.29 -5.61 48.90
C GLU A 45 -1.09 -5.72 49.58
N ALA A 46 -1.68 -4.60 49.98
CA ALA A 46 -3.03 -4.56 50.52
C ALA A 46 -4.09 -5.03 49.50
N ARG A 47 -3.97 -4.60 48.23
CA ARG A 47 -4.85 -5.05 47.13
C ARG A 47 -4.74 -6.54 46.95
N ASP A 48 -3.53 -7.08 46.82
CA ASP A 48 -3.30 -8.50 46.57
C ASP A 48 -3.80 -9.37 47.74
N ARG A 49 -3.71 -8.88 48.98
CA ARG A 49 -4.24 -9.56 50.17
C ARG A 49 -5.78 -9.65 50.18
N LEU A 50 -6.44 -8.61 49.67
CA LEU A 50 -7.91 -8.52 49.61
C LEU A 50 -8.47 -9.04 48.28
N ALA A 51 -7.63 -9.33 47.29
CA ALA A 51 -8.03 -9.84 45.99
C ALA A 51 -8.53 -11.30 46.06
N GLY A 52 -9.34 -11.68 45.06
CA GLY A 52 -9.84 -13.04 44.85
C GLY A 52 -11.37 -13.15 44.93
N SER A 53 -11.93 -14.27 44.46
CA SER A 53 -13.36 -14.60 44.56
C SER A 53 -13.72 -15.05 45.98
N ASN A 54 -13.52 -14.17 46.96
CA ASN A 54 -13.79 -14.39 48.37
C ASN A 54 -14.75 -13.32 48.91
N GLN A 55 -15.12 -13.41 50.19
CA GLN A 55 -16.05 -12.48 50.84
C GLN A 55 -15.55 -11.02 50.92
N TYR A 56 -14.31 -10.74 50.54
CA TYR A 56 -13.67 -9.42 50.59
C TYR A 56 -13.66 -8.71 49.24
N ASP A 57 -14.37 -9.22 48.22
CA ASP A 57 -14.51 -8.53 46.95
C ASP A 57 -15.03 -7.09 47.15
N GLY A 58 -14.38 -6.14 46.47
CA GLY A 58 -14.62 -4.70 46.61
C GLY A 58 -14.22 -4.06 47.96
N MET A 59 -13.66 -4.81 48.94
CA MET A 59 -13.25 -4.24 50.23
C MET A 59 -12.02 -3.34 50.11
N PHE A 60 -11.13 -3.60 49.15
CA PHE A 60 -9.94 -2.78 48.92
C PHE A 60 -10.30 -1.31 48.59
N ASP A 61 -11.20 -1.11 47.63
CA ASP A 61 -11.67 0.23 47.23
C ASP A 61 -12.38 0.95 48.39
N LYS A 62 -13.18 0.21 49.18
CA LYS A 62 -13.84 0.74 50.37
C LYS A 62 -12.82 1.18 51.42
N TRP A 63 -11.85 0.32 51.75
CA TRP A 63 -10.80 0.64 52.71
C TRP A 63 -9.98 1.86 52.26
N CYS A 64 -9.55 1.91 51.00
CA CYS A 64 -8.85 3.08 50.45
C CYS A 64 -9.65 4.38 50.64
N SER A 65 -10.97 4.33 50.43
CA SER A 65 -11.85 5.48 50.64
C SER A 65 -11.92 5.90 52.12
N THR A 66 -11.92 4.95 53.06
CA THR A 66 -11.92 5.24 54.52
C THR A 66 -10.66 5.93 55.02
N ILE A 67 -9.51 5.68 54.38
CA ILE A 67 -8.24 6.37 54.68
C ILE A 67 -8.04 7.64 53.83
N GLY A 68 -9.07 8.06 53.09
CA GLY A 68 -9.08 9.32 52.33
C GLY A 68 -8.37 9.27 50.97
N LEU A 69 -8.06 8.07 50.45
CA LEU A 69 -7.41 7.94 49.14
C LEU A 69 -8.43 7.80 48.02
N LYS A 70 -8.26 8.62 46.97
CA LYS A 70 -9.07 8.54 45.75
C LYS A 70 -8.67 7.32 44.94
N LYS A 71 -9.66 6.60 44.43
CA LYS A 71 -9.49 5.43 43.55
C LYS A 71 -8.44 5.69 42.45
N ASP A 72 -8.59 6.76 41.68
CA ASP A 72 -7.66 7.10 40.61
C ASP A 72 -6.20 7.25 41.06
N LEU A 73 -5.97 7.83 42.25
CA LEU A 73 -4.62 7.98 42.80
C LEU A 73 -4.06 6.62 43.22
N VAL A 74 -4.88 5.80 43.90
CA VAL A 74 -4.50 4.45 44.35
C VAL A 74 -4.00 3.62 43.18
N TYR A 75 -4.80 3.51 42.12
CA TYR A 75 -4.43 2.70 40.96
C TYR A 75 -3.25 3.30 40.18
N ARG A 76 -3.11 4.63 40.10
CA ARG A 76 -1.90 5.24 39.51
C ARG A 76 -0.63 4.90 40.27
N LEU A 77 -0.68 4.92 41.61
CA LEU A 77 0.46 4.57 42.45
C LEU A 77 0.82 3.09 42.33
N ILE A 78 -0.18 2.20 42.34
CA ILE A 78 0.02 0.76 42.14
C ILE A 78 0.65 0.48 40.78
N ASN A 79 0.06 1.01 39.69
CA ASN A 79 0.58 0.76 38.36
C ASN A 79 2.01 1.32 38.18
N ARG A 80 2.31 2.49 38.79
CA ARG A 80 3.67 3.04 38.79
C ARG A 80 4.64 2.12 39.54
N PHE A 81 4.24 1.61 40.70
CA PHE A 81 5.06 0.66 41.44
C PHE A 81 5.31 -0.62 40.63
N GLU A 82 4.28 -1.20 40.02
CA GLU A 82 4.42 -2.39 39.18
C GLU A 82 5.35 -2.14 37.98
N LEU A 83 5.27 -0.97 37.34
CA LEU A 83 6.20 -0.57 36.29
C LEU A 83 7.65 -0.54 36.79
N ILE A 84 7.90 0.11 37.93
CA ILE A 84 9.25 0.24 38.51
C ILE A 84 9.78 -1.13 38.93
N ALA A 85 8.96 -1.93 39.61
CA ALA A 85 9.34 -3.26 40.10
C ALA A 85 9.74 -4.21 38.95
N ASN A 86 9.16 -4.03 37.77
CA ASN A 86 9.47 -4.80 36.56
C ASN A 86 10.58 -4.20 35.69
N CYS A 87 11.15 -3.06 36.08
CA CYS A 87 12.25 -2.41 35.35
C CYS A 87 13.60 -2.86 35.92
N GLU A 88 14.57 -3.15 35.05
CA GLU A 88 15.93 -3.53 35.46
C GLU A 88 16.64 -2.40 36.23
N ASP A 89 16.50 -1.16 35.75
CA ASP A 89 17.01 0.03 36.41
C ASP A 89 15.86 0.81 37.08
N GLN A 90 15.51 0.38 38.30
CA GLN A 90 14.46 1.04 39.08
C GLN A 90 14.78 2.53 39.31
N LYS A 91 16.06 2.86 39.49
CA LYS A 91 16.50 4.21 39.81
C LYS A 91 16.29 5.15 38.62
N LEU A 92 16.50 4.67 37.39
CA LEU A 92 16.18 5.41 36.17
C LEU A 92 14.76 5.97 36.23
N LEU A 93 13.78 5.13 36.57
CA LEU A 93 12.38 5.55 36.63
C LEU A 93 12.04 6.37 37.88
N GLU A 94 12.69 6.15 39.00
CA GLU A 94 12.48 6.94 40.22
C GLU A 94 12.96 8.38 40.09
N ASP A 95 14.03 8.62 39.32
CA ASP A 95 14.59 9.95 39.09
C ASP A 95 13.79 10.77 38.05
N LEU A 96 12.94 10.11 37.25
CA LEU A 96 12.07 10.77 36.28
C LEU A 96 10.92 11.55 36.94
N PRO A 97 10.39 12.60 36.28
CA PRO A 97 9.20 13.29 36.74
C PRO A 97 8.02 12.33 36.95
N VAL A 98 7.36 12.41 38.11
CA VAL A 98 6.21 11.56 38.46
C VAL A 98 5.14 11.57 37.36
N SER A 99 4.87 12.74 36.78
CA SER A 99 3.91 12.88 35.68
C SER A 99 4.24 12.03 34.46
N LEU A 100 5.53 11.91 34.10
CA LEU A 100 5.96 11.05 32.99
C LEU A 100 5.78 9.58 33.37
N THR A 101 6.26 9.18 34.55
CA THR A 101 6.12 7.79 35.02
C THR A 101 4.66 7.34 35.16
N TYR A 102 3.75 8.24 35.52
CA TYR A 102 2.31 7.95 35.54
C TYR A 102 1.74 7.71 34.15
N GLU A 103 2.18 8.46 33.14
CA GLU A 103 1.69 8.26 31.76
C GLU A 103 2.14 6.91 31.21
N ILE A 104 3.41 6.54 31.36
CA ILE A 104 3.92 5.25 30.86
C ILE A 104 3.49 4.04 31.70
N ALA A 105 3.03 4.26 32.94
CA ALA A 105 2.44 3.23 33.79
C ALA A 105 0.95 2.99 33.52
N ARG A 106 0.30 3.75 32.65
CA ARG A 106 -1.12 3.50 32.33
C ARG A 106 -1.29 2.12 31.69
N PRO A 107 -2.40 1.41 31.96
CA PRO A 107 -2.69 0.14 31.26
C PRO A 107 -2.80 0.31 29.75
N SER A 108 -3.18 1.50 29.28
CA SER A 108 -3.26 1.83 27.86
C SER A 108 -1.94 2.30 27.23
N ALA A 109 -0.84 2.36 27.98
CA ALA A 109 0.47 2.82 27.49
C ALA A 109 1.11 1.88 26.45
N GLU A 110 0.52 0.71 26.23
CA GLU A 110 0.95 -0.26 25.21
C GLU A 110 -0.18 -0.64 24.25
N SER A 111 -1.29 0.11 24.25
CA SER A 111 -2.49 -0.23 23.46
C SER A 111 -2.30 -0.11 21.95
N THR A 112 -1.28 0.62 21.50
CA THR A 112 -0.94 0.85 20.09
C THR A 112 0.57 0.78 19.91
N GLU A 113 1.02 0.54 18.68
CA GLU A 113 2.43 0.49 18.33
C GLU A 113 3.17 1.81 18.67
N PRO A 114 2.66 3.01 18.33
CA PRO A 114 3.27 4.28 18.73
C PRO A 114 3.47 4.43 20.23
N LYS A 115 2.49 4.02 21.03
CA LYS A 115 2.57 4.13 22.50
C LYS A 115 3.61 3.19 23.08
N ARG A 116 3.71 1.96 22.56
CA ARG A 116 4.75 1.01 22.98
C ARG A 116 6.14 1.54 22.68
N GLN A 117 6.36 2.09 21.48
CA GLN A 117 7.63 2.68 21.10
C GLN A 117 7.97 3.92 21.94
N ALA A 118 7.01 4.81 22.19
CA ALA A 118 7.21 5.98 23.05
C ALA A 118 7.51 5.59 24.51
N LYS A 119 6.85 4.55 25.03
CA LYS A 119 7.17 3.97 26.35
C LYS A 119 8.58 3.41 26.38
N GLN A 120 8.99 2.66 25.36
CA GLN A 120 10.34 2.09 25.29
C GLN A 120 11.42 3.16 25.28
N ALA A 121 11.22 4.27 24.56
CA ALA A 121 12.16 5.40 24.56
C ALA A 121 12.36 6.00 25.96
N VAL A 122 11.32 6.01 26.82
CA VAL A 122 11.46 6.42 28.22
C VAL A 122 12.24 5.37 29.03
N LEU A 123 11.94 4.08 28.84
CA LEU A 123 12.64 2.97 29.50
C LEU A 123 14.12 2.89 29.12
N ASN A 124 14.48 3.32 27.91
CA ASN A 124 15.87 3.44 27.44
C ASN A 124 16.58 4.71 27.93
N GLY A 125 15.87 5.63 28.60
CA GLY A 125 16.42 6.91 29.06
C GLY A 125 16.61 7.98 27.96
N GLU A 126 16.06 7.75 26.77
CA GLU A 126 16.09 8.69 25.63
C GLU A 126 15.13 9.87 25.86
N VAL A 127 13.99 9.60 26.52
CA VAL A 127 12.95 10.58 26.83
C VAL A 127 12.87 10.79 28.34
N LYS A 128 13.07 12.04 28.80
CA LYS A 128 13.15 12.36 30.24
C LYS A 128 12.04 13.27 30.72
N THR A 129 11.29 13.88 29.79
CA THR A 129 10.20 14.79 30.11
C THR A 129 8.87 14.34 29.51
N LEU A 130 7.78 14.76 30.15
CA LEU A 130 6.43 14.51 29.63
C LEU A 130 6.19 15.22 28.28
N LYS A 131 6.88 16.34 28.04
CA LYS A 131 6.76 17.09 26.78
C LYS A 131 7.36 16.27 25.63
N GLU A 132 8.61 15.85 25.77
CA GLU A 132 9.29 14.99 24.78
C GLU A 132 8.50 13.71 24.51
N TYR A 133 7.94 13.08 25.55
CA TYR A 133 7.10 11.90 25.40
C TYR A 133 5.86 12.15 24.52
N ARG A 134 5.17 13.28 24.74
CA ARG A 134 3.97 13.64 23.97
C ARG A 134 4.30 13.99 22.53
N GLU A 135 5.41 14.70 22.30
CA GLU A 135 5.89 15.04 20.97
C GLU A 135 6.26 13.78 20.19
N LEU A 136 7.03 12.87 20.78
CA LEU A 136 7.39 11.59 20.18
C LEU A 136 6.16 10.72 19.88
N LEU A 137 5.20 10.68 20.80
CA LEU A 137 3.96 9.93 20.58
C LEU A 137 3.16 10.51 19.41
N ALA A 138 3.01 11.83 19.36
CA ALA A 138 2.29 12.50 18.28
C ALA A 138 2.96 12.30 16.92
N GLU A 139 4.30 12.36 16.87
CA GLU A 139 5.08 12.07 15.66
C GLU A 139 4.82 10.64 15.16
N LYS A 140 4.88 9.65 16.06
CA LYS A 140 4.65 8.25 15.71
C LYS A 140 3.21 7.96 15.31
N GLU A 141 2.23 8.56 15.97
CA GLU A 141 0.81 8.44 15.61
C GLU A 141 0.54 9.08 14.23
N ALA A 142 1.16 10.21 13.93
CA ALA A 142 1.06 10.84 12.61
C ALA A 142 1.71 9.97 11.52
N ALA A 143 2.88 9.39 11.78
CA ALA A 143 3.54 8.48 10.85
C ALA A 143 2.70 7.21 10.58
N GLU A 144 2.13 6.59 11.62
CA GLU A 144 1.25 5.43 11.45
C GLU A 144 -0.02 5.78 10.67
N ALA A 145 -0.62 6.95 10.93
CA ALA A 145 -1.79 7.43 10.19
C ALA A 145 -1.46 7.69 8.71
N ALA A 146 -0.31 8.30 8.43
CA ALA A 146 0.16 8.55 7.07
C ALA A 146 0.42 7.24 6.31
N LEU A 147 1.02 6.24 6.97
CA LEU A 147 1.22 4.91 6.39
C LEU A 147 -0.11 4.25 6.01
N LYS A 148 -1.08 4.23 6.94
CA LYS A 148 -2.42 3.67 6.66
C LYS A 148 -3.15 4.39 5.54
N GLN A 149 -2.94 5.70 5.41
CA GLN A 149 -3.52 6.48 4.30
C GLN A 149 -2.85 6.11 2.98
N ALA A 150 -1.52 6.01 2.95
CA ALA A 150 -0.78 5.60 1.77
C ALA A 150 -1.15 4.17 1.32
N GLU A 151 -1.33 3.24 2.25
CA GLU A 151 -1.80 1.87 1.97
C GLU A 151 -3.18 1.88 1.30
N ARG A 152 -4.13 2.66 1.83
CA ARG A 152 -5.47 2.81 1.24
C ARG A 152 -5.42 3.42 -0.16
N GLU A 153 -4.60 4.44 -0.35
CA GLU A 153 -4.42 5.08 -1.65
C GLU A 153 -3.80 4.10 -2.66
N ALA A 154 -2.81 3.32 -2.23
CA ALA A 154 -2.20 2.28 -3.06
C ALA A 154 -3.20 1.18 -3.45
N ASP A 155 -4.05 0.74 -2.52
CA ASP A 155 -5.12 -0.23 -2.80
C ASP A 155 -6.13 0.34 -3.81
N ILE A 156 -6.57 1.60 -3.64
CA ILE A 156 -7.47 2.26 -4.60
C ILE A 156 -6.82 2.38 -5.98
N LEU A 157 -5.52 2.70 -6.05
CA LEU A 157 -4.79 2.78 -7.31
C LEU A 157 -4.69 1.41 -7.98
N ARG A 158 -4.44 0.35 -7.20
CA ARG A 158 -4.40 -1.03 -7.70
C ARG A 158 -5.75 -1.42 -8.29
N ASP A 159 -6.85 -1.20 -7.56
CA ASP A 159 -8.21 -1.51 -8.04
C ASP A 159 -8.58 -0.72 -9.30
N LYS A 160 -8.12 0.53 -9.41
CA LYS A 160 -8.31 1.34 -10.64
C LYS A 160 -7.51 0.80 -11.81
N LEU A 161 -6.26 0.38 -11.57
CA LEU A 161 -5.40 -0.17 -12.61
C LEU A 161 -5.98 -1.47 -13.17
N GLU A 162 -6.44 -2.37 -12.30
CA GLU A 162 -7.12 -3.62 -12.68
C GLU A 162 -8.35 -3.35 -13.57
N ARG A 163 -9.20 -2.38 -13.20
CA ARG A 163 -10.36 -1.99 -14.03
C ARG A 163 -9.99 -1.40 -15.39
N VAL A 164 -8.84 -0.72 -15.48
CA VAL A 164 -8.34 -0.18 -16.75
C VAL A 164 -7.76 -1.30 -17.61
N GLU A 165 -7.10 -2.29 -17.02
CA GLU A 165 -6.62 -3.48 -17.73
C GLU A 165 -7.78 -4.36 -18.22
N GLU A 166 -8.87 -4.47 -17.45
CA GLU A 166 -10.09 -5.19 -17.85
C GLU A 166 -10.95 -4.44 -18.87
N ALA A 167 -10.76 -3.13 -19.04
CA ALA A 167 -11.47 -2.33 -20.02
C ALA A 167 -10.91 -2.59 -21.42
N GLU A 168 -11.58 -3.46 -22.19
CA GLU A 168 -11.32 -3.57 -23.63
C GLU A 168 -11.48 -2.18 -24.28
N PRO A 169 -10.53 -1.73 -25.13
CA PRO A 169 -10.65 -0.44 -25.77
C PRO A 169 -11.93 -0.41 -26.64
N GLU A 170 -12.84 0.53 -26.37
CA GLU A 170 -13.96 0.83 -27.27
C GLU A 170 -13.41 1.46 -28.55
N ILE A 171 -12.99 0.63 -29.51
CA ILE A 171 -12.62 1.06 -30.85
C ILE A 171 -13.90 1.41 -31.59
N ARG A 172 -14.25 2.70 -31.60
CA ARG A 172 -15.37 3.20 -32.40
C ARG A 172 -14.87 3.50 -33.81
N THR A 173 -14.91 2.51 -34.69
CA THR A 173 -14.61 2.69 -36.12
C THR A 173 -15.77 3.42 -36.81
N GLU A 174 -15.52 4.61 -37.34
CA GLU A 174 -16.48 5.32 -38.18
C GLU A 174 -16.17 4.99 -39.65
N TYR A 175 -17.04 4.18 -40.26
CA TYR A 175 -16.88 3.68 -41.62
C TYR A 175 -17.36 4.70 -42.65
N VAL A 176 -16.47 5.16 -43.53
CA VAL A 176 -16.82 6.01 -44.68
C VAL A 176 -17.05 5.13 -45.92
N GLU A 177 -18.25 5.18 -46.51
CA GLU A 177 -18.55 4.49 -47.76
C GLU A 177 -17.81 5.14 -48.95
N VAL A 178 -16.99 4.35 -49.64
CA VAL A 178 -16.37 4.72 -50.92
C VAL A 178 -17.32 4.33 -52.05
N LYS A 179 -17.81 5.30 -52.83
CA LYS A 179 -18.85 5.10 -53.85
C LYS A 179 -18.44 4.30 -55.08
N THR A 180 -17.15 4.04 -55.28
CA THR A 180 -16.63 3.29 -56.43
C THR A 180 -15.35 2.56 -56.02
N PRO A 181 -15.38 1.23 -55.84
CA PRO A 181 -14.18 0.46 -55.58
C PRO A 181 -13.31 0.38 -56.84
N ASP A 182 -11.99 0.41 -56.64
CA ASP A 182 -10.98 0.23 -57.68
C ASP A 182 -11.21 -1.13 -58.40
N PRO A 183 -11.29 -1.16 -59.75
CA PRO A 183 -11.46 -2.39 -60.52
C PRO A 183 -10.43 -3.49 -60.22
N GLU A 184 -9.18 -3.14 -59.87
CA GLU A 184 -8.16 -4.14 -59.52
C GLU A 184 -8.45 -4.80 -58.16
N LEU A 185 -8.86 -4.02 -57.16
CA LEU A 185 -9.25 -4.53 -55.84
C LEU A 185 -10.49 -5.43 -55.91
N VAL A 186 -11.43 -5.12 -56.80
CA VAL A 186 -12.62 -5.97 -57.03
C VAL A 186 -12.20 -7.30 -57.66
N ALA A 187 -11.33 -7.27 -58.66
CA ALA A 187 -10.84 -8.48 -59.33
C ALA A 187 -10.00 -9.37 -58.40
N GLU A 188 -9.20 -8.78 -57.52
CA GLU A 188 -8.40 -9.51 -56.55
C GLU A 188 -9.27 -10.17 -55.46
N ASN A 189 -10.33 -9.49 -55.00
CA ASN A 189 -11.31 -10.04 -54.06
C ASN A 189 -12.11 -11.22 -54.65
N GLU A 190 -12.51 -11.13 -55.92
CA GLU A 190 -13.19 -12.24 -56.59
C GLU A 190 -12.27 -13.46 -56.72
N ARG A 191 -10.98 -13.26 -56.98
CA ARG A 191 -9.97 -14.35 -56.93
C ARG A 191 -9.85 -14.97 -55.54
N TYR A 192 -9.91 -14.18 -54.47
CA TYR A 192 -9.88 -14.71 -53.10
C TYR A 192 -11.14 -15.49 -52.74
N LYS A 193 -12.33 -15.06 -53.18
CA LYS A 193 -13.58 -15.82 -53.03
C LYS A 193 -13.56 -17.15 -53.77
N GLU A 194 -12.98 -17.18 -54.96
CA GLU A 194 -12.83 -18.41 -55.75
C GLU A 194 -11.89 -19.43 -55.08
N LEU A 195 -10.83 -18.95 -54.40
CA LEU A 195 -9.82 -19.81 -53.79
C LEU A 195 -10.23 -20.35 -52.40
N PHE A 196 -11.10 -19.64 -51.68
CA PHE A 196 -11.38 -19.92 -50.26
C PHE A 196 -12.88 -20.11 -49.92
N GLY A 197 -13.77 -20.00 -50.90
CA GLY A 197 -15.22 -19.96 -50.65
C GLY A 197 -15.68 -18.61 -50.10
N ASP A 198 -16.96 -18.50 -49.73
CA ASP A 198 -17.53 -17.24 -49.21
C ASP A 198 -16.91 -16.92 -47.84
N ILE A 199 -15.90 -16.06 -47.81
CA ILE A 199 -15.17 -15.65 -46.59
C ILE A 199 -16.00 -14.63 -45.76
N SER A 200 -17.32 -14.65 -45.92
CA SER A 200 -18.31 -13.69 -45.41
C SER A 200 -18.63 -13.83 -43.91
N MET A 201 -17.62 -14.13 -43.09
CA MET A 201 -17.73 -13.88 -41.63
C MET A 201 -17.58 -12.40 -41.28
N TYR A 202 -17.21 -11.55 -42.24
CA TYR A 202 -17.27 -10.10 -42.11
C TYR A 202 -18.05 -9.54 -43.30
N GLU A 203 -19.18 -8.91 -42.99
CA GLU A 203 -20.05 -8.23 -43.95
C GLU A 203 -19.22 -7.32 -44.85
N GLY A 204 -19.39 -7.51 -46.16
CA GLY A 204 -18.53 -6.95 -47.19
C GLY A 204 -18.35 -5.43 -47.09
N ARG A 205 -17.09 -5.01 -47.11
CA ARG A 205 -16.64 -3.66 -47.52
C ARG A 205 -15.09 -3.62 -47.57
N THR A 206 -14.51 -3.58 -48.76
CA THR A 206 -13.10 -3.18 -48.95
C THR A 206 -12.98 -1.71 -48.53
N THR A 207 -12.30 -1.43 -47.43
CA THR A 207 -12.23 -0.09 -46.82
C THR A 207 -10.80 0.44 -46.83
N ARG A 208 -10.63 1.69 -47.27
CA ARG A 208 -9.33 2.40 -47.27
C ARG A 208 -9.16 3.16 -45.96
N VAL A 209 -8.15 2.83 -45.17
CA VAL A 209 -7.79 3.54 -43.94
C VAL A 209 -7.02 4.82 -44.31
N THR A 210 -7.50 6.00 -43.89
CA THR A 210 -6.96 7.31 -44.32
C THR A 210 -6.29 8.13 -43.20
N ASN A 211 -6.34 7.68 -41.94
CA ASN A 211 -5.74 8.39 -40.80
C ASN A 211 -4.56 7.62 -40.19
N GLY A 212 -3.47 8.33 -39.88
CA GLY A 212 -2.19 7.76 -39.42
C GLY A 212 -2.24 6.93 -38.13
N ASP A 213 -3.18 7.23 -37.23
CA ASP A 213 -3.37 6.44 -35.99
C ASP A 213 -4.04 5.08 -36.25
N ALA A 214 -4.93 5.01 -37.25
CA ALA A 214 -5.63 3.77 -37.60
C ALA A 214 -4.72 2.77 -38.32
N ILE A 215 -3.78 3.26 -39.15
CA ILE A 215 -2.74 2.41 -39.76
C ILE A 215 -1.84 1.80 -38.68
N THR A 216 -1.49 2.60 -37.66
CA THR A 216 -0.65 2.13 -36.54
C THR A 216 -1.34 1.02 -35.74
N TYR A 217 -2.65 1.14 -35.50
CA TYR A 217 -3.43 0.11 -34.81
C TYR A 217 -3.55 -1.18 -35.62
N THR A 218 -3.87 -1.08 -36.91
CA THR A 218 -3.96 -2.26 -37.80
C THR A 218 -2.61 -2.97 -37.95
N VAL A 219 -1.50 -2.23 -37.98
CA VAL A 219 -0.15 -2.81 -37.99
C VAL A 219 0.14 -3.56 -36.68
N TYR A 220 -0.30 -3.02 -35.54
CA TYR A 220 -0.14 -3.67 -34.24
C TYR A 220 -0.99 -4.94 -34.13
N GLU A 221 -2.26 -4.88 -34.54
CA GLU A 221 -3.18 -6.03 -34.59
C GLU A 221 -2.65 -7.12 -35.52
N PHE A 222 -2.21 -6.75 -36.72
CA PHE A 222 -1.56 -7.66 -37.65
C PHE A 222 -0.32 -8.34 -37.03
N SER A 223 0.51 -7.59 -36.31
CA SER A 223 1.68 -8.14 -35.62
C SER A 223 1.29 -9.12 -34.50
N GLU A 224 0.24 -8.85 -33.74
CA GLU A 224 -0.27 -9.76 -32.70
C GLU A 224 -0.88 -11.03 -33.32
N ASP A 225 -1.62 -10.91 -34.41
CA ASP A 225 -2.20 -12.05 -35.11
C ASP A 225 -1.14 -12.93 -35.76
N VAL A 226 -0.08 -12.34 -36.32
CA VAL A 226 1.09 -13.10 -36.80
C VAL A 226 1.75 -13.83 -35.64
N ARG A 227 1.91 -13.20 -34.46
CA ARG A 227 2.48 -13.87 -33.28
C ARG A 227 1.63 -15.07 -32.85
N LYS A 228 0.31 -14.89 -32.73
CA LYS A 228 -0.64 -15.97 -32.38
C LYS A 228 -0.64 -17.08 -33.43
N PHE A 229 -0.56 -16.74 -34.72
CA PHE A 229 -0.45 -17.70 -35.81
C PHE A 229 0.84 -18.53 -35.70
N VAL A 230 1.97 -17.88 -35.46
CA VAL A 230 3.28 -18.55 -35.28
C VAL A 230 3.29 -19.41 -34.02
N GLU A 231 2.72 -18.96 -32.90
CA GLU A 231 2.58 -19.78 -31.69
C GLU A 231 1.70 -21.02 -31.94
N LYS A 232 0.56 -20.82 -32.61
CA LYS A 232 -0.40 -21.89 -32.87
C LYS A 232 0.12 -22.92 -33.87
N TYR A 233 0.83 -22.52 -34.91
CA TYR A 233 1.21 -23.41 -36.02
C TYR A 233 2.72 -23.63 -36.16
N GLY A 234 3.56 -22.91 -35.42
CA GLY A 234 5.01 -22.99 -35.51
C GLY A 234 5.57 -24.39 -35.19
N HIS A 235 4.87 -25.15 -34.34
CA HIS A 235 5.24 -26.54 -34.06
C HIS A 235 5.23 -27.42 -35.32
N LEU A 236 4.40 -27.11 -36.33
CA LEU A 236 4.26 -27.88 -37.57
C LEU A 236 5.57 -28.01 -38.37
N THR A 237 6.54 -27.12 -38.18
CA THR A 237 7.86 -27.22 -38.84
C THR A 237 8.65 -28.48 -38.47
N HIS A 238 8.26 -29.17 -37.40
CA HIS A 238 8.93 -30.38 -36.91
C HIS A 238 8.24 -31.69 -37.34
N PHE A 239 7.10 -31.63 -38.02
CA PHE A 239 6.25 -32.79 -38.35
C PHE A 239 6.48 -33.30 -39.79
N SER A 240 7.75 -33.33 -40.23
CA SER A 240 8.10 -33.70 -41.61
C SER A 240 7.65 -35.11 -41.99
N ARG A 241 7.60 -36.02 -41.01
CA ARG A 241 7.13 -37.40 -41.20
C ARG A 241 5.61 -37.47 -41.37
N GLU A 242 4.86 -36.73 -40.58
CA GLU A 242 3.39 -36.69 -40.62
C GLU A 242 2.91 -36.00 -41.91
N PHE A 243 3.62 -34.98 -42.40
CA PHE A 243 3.39 -34.42 -43.73
C PHE A 243 3.73 -35.41 -44.86
N SER A 244 4.68 -36.33 -44.65
CA SER A 244 5.00 -37.34 -45.65
C SER A 244 3.91 -38.41 -45.77
N GLU A 245 3.25 -38.74 -44.66
CA GLU A 245 2.19 -39.76 -44.54
C GLU A 245 0.78 -39.24 -44.91
N MET A 246 0.60 -37.93 -45.10
CA MET A 246 -0.67 -37.32 -45.51
C MET A 246 -1.08 -37.74 -46.94
N ILE A 247 -2.38 -37.77 -47.24
CA ILE A 247 -2.89 -37.96 -48.61
C ILE A 247 -2.57 -36.75 -49.50
N ASP A 248 -2.39 -36.97 -50.80
CA ASP A 248 -1.89 -35.95 -51.73
C ASP A 248 -2.84 -34.76 -51.86
N GLU A 249 -4.16 -34.98 -51.84
CA GLU A 249 -5.16 -33.91 -51.84
C GLU A 249 -5.02 -33.00 -50.62
N GLY A 250 -4.78 -33.58 -49.44
CA GLY A 250 -4.56 -32.82 -48.20
C GLY A 250 -3.29 -31.98 -48.27
N LYS A 251 -2.19 -32.54 -48.79
CA LYS A 251 -0.94 -31.79 -48.97
C LYS A 251 -1.12 -30.63 -49.94
N GLU A 252 -1.91 -30.82 -50.99
CA GLU A 252 -2.14 -29.80 -52.00
C GLU A 252 -2.96 -28.62 -51.45
N GLU A 253 -4.00 -28.89 -50.65
CA GLU A 253 -4.73 -27.83 -49.96
C GLU A 253 -3.85 -27.05 -48.98
N TYR A 254 -2.96 -27.73 -48.24
CA TYR A 254 -1.96 -27.05 -47.40
C TYR A 254 -1.00 -26.17 -48.22
N ARG A 255 -0.53 -26.63 -49.38
CA ARG A 255 0.33 -25.84 -50.27
C ARG A 255 -0.38 -24.61 -50.81
N LYS A 256 -1.65 -24.72 -51.21
CA LYS A 256 -2.45 -23.58 -51.67
C LYS A 256 -2.61 -22.52 -50.59
N ALA A 257 -2.92 -22.93 -49.36
CA ALA A 257 -3.04 -22.02 -48.23
C ALA A 257 -1.71 -21.29 -47.93
N ILE A 258 -0.58 -22.01 -47.92
CA ILE A 258 0.76 -21.42 -47.74
C ILE A 258 1.07 -20.43 -48.88
N HIS A 259 0.80 -20.81 -50.12
CA HIS A 259 1.07 -19.96 -51.28
C HIS A 259 0.24 -18.67 -51.27
N ALA A 260 -1.02 -18.74 -50.86
CA ALA A 260 -1.88 -17.58 -50.73
C ALA A 260 -1.41 -16.64 -49.63
N MET A 261 -1.02 -17.16 -48.46
CA MET A 261 -0.40 -16.35 -47.40
C MET A 261 0.87 -15.67 -47.91
N GLN A 262 1.77 -16.41 -48.56
CA GLN A 262 2.99 -15.82 -49.14
C GLN A 262 2.70 -14.75 -50.19
N THR A 263 1.62 -14.89 -50.94
CA THR A 263 1.20 -13.92 -51.95
C THR A 263 0.66 -12.66 -51.28
N LEU A 264 -0.27 -12.80 -50.32
CA LEU A 264 -0.79 -11.69 -49.53
C LEU A 264 0.33 -10.91 -48.83
N MET A 265 1.28 -11.61 -48.19
CA MET A 265 2.41 -10.97 -47.51
C MET A 265 3.31 -10.19 -48.48
N ARG A 266 3.55 -10.73 -49.68
CA ARG A 266 4.30 -10.04 -50.73
C ARG A 266 3.55 -8.80 -51.26
N SER A 267 2.23 -8.87 -51.42
CA SER A 267 1.41 -7.72 -51.82
C SER A 267 1.44 -6.62 -50.78
N ILE A 268 1.29 -6.96 -49.48
CA ILE A 268 1.38 -6.01 -48.37
C ILE A 268 2.78 -5.36 -48.33
N GLN A 269 3.84 -6.16 -48.47
CA GLN A 269 5.21 -5.66 -48.51
C GLN A 269 5.46 -4.73 -49.71
N GLY A 270 4.97 -5.10 -50.89
CA GLY A 270 5.04 -4.25 -52.08
C GLY A 270 4.35 -2.90 -51.89
N ALA A 271 3.15 -2.90 -51.31
CA ALA A 271 2.40 -1.68 -51.01
C ALA A 271 3.09 -0.78 -49.97
N MET A 272 3.87 -1.35 -49.05
CA MET A 272 4.67 -0.58 -48.09
C MET A 272 5.90 0.07 -48.72
N ASP A 273 6.45 -0.54 -49.78
CA ASP A 273 7.69 -0.11 -50.43
C ASP A 273 7.44 0.87 -51.62
N GLU A 274 6.19 1.07 -52.04
CA GLU A 274 5.80 2.06 -53.05
C GLU A 274 5.99 3.50 -52.54
N LYS A 275 6.91 4.25 -53.17
CA LYS A 275 7.29 5.62 -52.77
C LYS A 275 6.48 6.74 -53.43
N GLU A 276 5.60 6.45 -54.37
CA GLU A 276 4.76 7.47 -54.99
C GLU A 276 3.28 7.23 -54.65
N PRO A 277 2.61 8.16 -53.95
CA PRO A 277 1.17 8.07 -53.78
C PRO A 277 0.51 8.26 -55.14
N ILE A 278 -0.28 7.29 -55.58
CA ILE A 278 -1.18 7.47 -56.72
C ILE A 278 -2.22 8.53 -56.32
N ILE A 279 -1.98 9.78 -56.72
CA ILE A 279 -2.94 10.87 -56.60
C ILE A 279 -3.97 10.68 -57.71
N ILE A 280 -5.12 10.11 -57.37
CA ILE A 280 -6.30 10.12 -58.24
C ILE A 280 -6.98 11.48 -58.05
N ASN A 281 -6.72 12.43 -58.96
CA ASN A 281 -7.47 13.67 -59.04
C ASN A 281 -8.80 13.43 -59.79
N GLY A 282 -9.92 13.70 -59.11
CA GLY A 282 -11.23 13.95 -59.73
C GLY A 282 -12.16 12.76 -59.80
#